data_AF-A0A973RCK5-F1
#
_entry.id   AF-A0A973RCK5-F1
#
_cell.length_a   1.000
_cell.length_b   1.000
_cell.length_c   1.000
_cell.angle_alpha   90.00
_cell.angle_beta   90.00
_cell.angle_gamma   90.00
#
_symmetry.space_group_name_H-M   'P 1'
#
loop_
_entity.id
_entity.type
_entity.pdbx_description
1 polymer ?
#
loop_
_entity_poly.entity_id
_entity_poly.type
_entity_poly.pdbx_seq_one_letter_code
_entity_poly.pdbx_strand_id
1 'polypeptide(L)'
;MPRYALLILPAFNRVYGESSLRLTQAELAVFSDHAIENTVLDSAQTTIGGVPYVTFETATPLTERDVALLSNLSSVYAVFGLEGDLLRPLTVHPLDRLTSDLITIQKYAGKTNEHFTKLLLNVTALATDRGLPEKLSVFDPMCGRGTTLNQALMYGYDAYGLDVDGKDFEAY
;
A
#
# COMPACT_ATOMS: atom_id res chain seq x y z
N MET A 1 2.32 -12.94 22.50
CA MET A 1 2.49 -11.65 21.81
C MET A 1 1.22 -11.33 21.06
N PRO A 2 0.80 -10.06 20.89
CA PRO A 2 -0.31 -9.69 20.02
C PRO A 2 -0.05 -10.16 18.58
N ARG A 3 -1.09 -10.71 17.94
CA ARG A 3 -1.01 -11.28 16.59
C ARG A 3 -2.00 -10.58 15.68
N TYR A 4 -1.61 -10.39 14.43
CA TYR A 4 -2.39 -9.66 13.44
C TYR A 4 -2.46 -10.41 12.12
N ALA A 5 -3.50 -10.12 11.35
CA ALA A 5 -3.70 -10.64 10.01
C ALA A 5 -4.09 -9.50 9.06
N LEU A 6 -3.31 -9.32 8.00
CA LEU A 6 -3.60 -8.43 6.89
C LEU A 6 -4.32 -9.23 5.81
N LEU A 7 -5.59 -8.91 5.60
CA LEU A 7 -6.30 -9.38 4.41
C LEU A 7 -5.86 -8.51 3.25
N ILE A 8 -5.38 -9.13 2.17
CA ILE A 8 -4.94 -8.41 0.98
C ILE A 8 -6.05 -8.30 -0.06
N LEU A 9 -6.03 -7.22 -0.84
CA LEU A 9 -6.94 -7.03 -1.97
C LEU A 9 -6.75 -8.17 -2.99
N PRO A 10 -7.86 -8.79 -3.44
CA PRO A 10 -7.78 -9.83 -4.46
C PRO A 10 -7.27 -9.21 -5.77
N ALA A 11 -6.14 -9.72 -6.26
CA ALA A 11 -5.65 -9.30 -7.57
C ALA A 11 -6.51 -9.93 -8.67
N PHE A 12 -7.18 -9.11 -9.49
CA PHE A 12 -7.91 -9.58 -10.68
C PHE A 12 -6.96 -10.12 -11.77
N ASN A 13 -5.70 -9.70 -11.75
CA ASN A 13 -4.64 -10.22 -12.63
C ASN A 13 -3.90 -11.39 -11.97
N ARG A 14 -3.98 -12.58 -12.58
CA ARG A 14 -3.34 -13.82 -12.08
C ARG A 14 -1.83 -13.69 -11.85
N VAL A 15 -1.12 -12.94 -12.70
CA VAL A 15 0.35 -12.80 -12.59
C VAL A 15 0.74 -12.01 -11.35
N TYR A 16 -0.05 -11.00 -10.97
CA TYR A 16 0.20 -10.22 -9.77
C TYR A 16 -0.28 -10.93 -8.51
N GLY A 17 -1.42 -11.64 -8.58
CA GLY A 17 -2.01 -12.31 -7.42
C GLY A 17 -1.07 -13.30 -6.72
N GLU A 18 -0.26 -14.04 -7.47
CA GLU A 18 0.73 -14.98 -6.89
C GLU A 18 1.86 -14.25 -6.15
N SER A 19 2.21 -13.03 -6.59
CA SER A 19 3.29 -12.24 -5.97
C SER A 19 2.79 -11.27 -4.89
N SER A 20 1.50 -10.93 -4.86
CA SER A 20 0.93 -9.91 -3.95
C SER A 20 1.17 -10.21 -2.48
N LEU A 21 1.11 -11.48 -2.06
CA LEU A 21 1.38 -11.87 -0.67
C LEU A 21 2.85 -11.61 -0.30
N ARG A 22 3.77 -12.01 -1.18
CA ARG A 22 5.21 -11.81 -0.97
C ARG A 22 5.57 -10.33 -1.00
N LEU A 23 4.99 -9.57 -1.91
CA LEU A 23 5.18 -8.13 -2.01
C LEU A 23 4.63 -7.40 -0.77
N THR A 24 3.43 -7.74 -0.31
CA THR A 24 2.86 -7.18 0.92
C THR A 24 3.73 -7.51 2.13
N GLN A 25 4.23 -8.75 2.25
CA GLN A 25 5.12 -9.13 3.34
C GLN A 25 6.44 -8.35 3.31
N ALA A 26 7.01 -8.12 2.12
CA ALA A 26 8.21 -7.32 1.97
C ALA A 26 7.97 -5.83 2.27
N GLU A 27 6.85 -5.27 1.82
CA GLU A 27 6.46 -3.91 2.15
C GLU A 27 6.22 -3.73 3.66
N LEU A 28 5.57 -4.71 4.31
CA LEU A 28 5.38 -4.73 5.77
C LEU A 28 6.71 -4.66 6.52
N ALA A 29 7.77 -5.33 6.03
CA ALA A 29 9.10 -5.22 6.62
C ALA A 29 9.66 -3.79 6.50
N VAL A 30 9.47 -3.12 5.36
CA VAL A 30 9.88 -1.71 5.21
C VAL A 30 9.14 -0.80 6.20
N PHE A 31 7.83 -1.00 6.37
CA PHE A 31 7.04 -0.25 7.36
C PHE A 31 7.48 -0.53 8.79
N SER A 32 7.79 -1.79 9.11
CA SER A 32 8.35 -2.18 10.41
C SER A 32 9.63 -1.42 10.75
N ASP A 33 10.51 -1.25 9.76
CA ASP A 33 11.83 -0.66 9.98
C ASP A 33 11.81 0.87 9.99
N HIS A 34 10.87 1.50 9.26
CA HIS A 34 10.93 2.93 8.95
C HIS A 34 9.67 3.74 9.32
N ALA A 35 8.55 3.10 9.67
CA ALA A 35 7.27 3.80 9.82
C ALA A 35 6.64 3.64 11.21
N ILE A 36 6.42 2.40 11.63
CA ILE A 36 5.69 2.11 12.86
C ILE A 36 6.61 2.09 14.08
N GLU A 37 6.05 2.33 15.27
CA GLU A 37 6.83 2.33 16.52
C GLU A 37 7.17 0.90 16.98
N ASN A 38 6.30 -0.05 16.65
CA ASN A 38 6.50 -1.46 16.97
C ASN A 38 7.41 -2.15 15.94
N THR A 39 8.00 -3.26 16.36
CA THR A 39 8.70 -4.15 15.43
C THR A 39 7.79 -5.30 15.01
N VAL A 40 7.68 -5.53 13.71
CA VAL A 40 7.03 -6.70 13.15
C VAL A 40 7.92 -7.92 13.36
N LEU A 41 7.36 -8.95 13.98
CA LEU A 41 8.00 -10.23 14.26
C LEU A 41 7.24 -11.34 13.52
N ASP A 42 7.94 -12.42 13.16
CA ASP A 42 7.37 -13.66 12.61
C ASP A 42 6.33 -13.44 11.49
N SER A 43 6.64 -12.52 10.57
CA SER A 43 5.75 -12.28 9.43
C SER A 43 5.72 -13.51 8.51
N ALA A 44 4.52 -13.92 8.09
CA ALA A 44 4.32 -15.11 7.30
C ALA A 44 3.09 -15.00 6.39
N GLN A 45 3.09 -15.78 5.32
CA GLN A 45 1.92 -15.98 4.47
C GLN A 45 1.09 -17.12 5.06
N THR A 46 -0.15 -16.83 5.45
CA THR A 46 -1.01 -17.76 6.18
C THR A 46 -2.39 -17.84 5.54
N THR A 47 -2.97 -19.03 5.52
CA THR A 47 -4.35 -19.25 5.08
C THR A 47 -5.27 -19.40 6.28
N ILE A 48 -6.29 -18.54 6.39
CA ILE A 48 -7.30 -18.59 7.45
C ILE A 48 -8.67 -18.74 6.79
N GLY A 49 -9.40 -19.79 7.12
CA GLY A 49 -10.73 -20.05 6.52
C GLY A 49 -10.71 -20.20 4.99
N GLY A 50 -9.59 -20.64 4.41
CA GLY A 50 -9.40 -20.77 2.96
C GLY A 50 -9.05 -19.46 2.23
N VAL A 51 -8.87 -18.36 2.96
CA VAL A 51 -8.51 -17.04 2.41
C VAL A 51 -7.05 -16.73 2.78
N PRO A 52 -6.25 -16.16 1.86
CA PRO A 52 -4.86 -15.82 2.12
C PRO A 52 -4.70 -14.50 2.89
N TYR A 53 -3.75 -14.48 3.83
CA TYR A 53 -3.38 -13.33 4.66
C TYR A 53 -1.87 -13.22 4.76
N VAL A 54 -1.39 -12.01 5.08
CA VAL A 54 -0.06 -11.82 5.68
C VAL A 54 -0.26 -11.66 7.19
N THR A 55 0.23 -12.60 7.98
CA THR A 55 0.14 -12.56 9.44
C THR A 55 1.46 -12.12 10.06
N PHE A 56 1.41 -11.48 11.21
CA PHE A 56 2.60 -11.08 11.95
C PHE A 56 2.31 -10.89 13.45
N GLU A 57 3.37 -10.78 14.23
CA GLU A 57 3.32 -10.51 15.66
C GLU A 57 4.03 -9.20 15.99
N THR A 58 3.73 -8.63 17.15
CA THR A 58 4.44 -7.46 17.69
C THR A 58 4.73 -7.65 19.18
N ALA A 59 5.70 -6.92 19.73
CA ALA A 59 6.06 -7.07 21.15
C ALA A 59 4.96 -6.54 22.08
N THR A 60 4.32 -5.44 21.68
CA THR A 60 3.19 -4.78 22.37
C THR A 60 2.03 -4.59 21.40
N PRO A 61 0.80 -4.30 21.85
CA PRO A 61 -0.31 -4.05 20.92
C PRO A 61 -0.02 -2.87 20.00
N LEU A 62 -0.39 -2.99 18.71
CA LEU A 62 -0.33 -1.89 17.76
C LEU A 62 -1.09 -0.66 18.30
N THR A 63 -0.43 0.50 18.22
CA THR A 63 -1.06 1.78 18.54
C THR A 63 -2.00 2.22 17.41
N GLU A 64 -2.86 3.20 17.68
CA GLU A 64 -3.69 3.80 16.62
C GLU A 64 -2.82 4.39 15.49
N ARG A 65 -1.65 4.93 15.83
CA ARG A 65 -0.68 5.45 14.85
C ARG A 65 -0.13 4.34 13.97
N ASP A 66 0.24 3.19 14.55
CA ASP A 66 0.75 2.06 13.78
C ASP A 66 -0.32 1.54 12.81
N VAL A 67 -1.56 1.38 13.28
CA VAL A 67 -2.68 0.97 12.44
C VAL A 67 -2.93 1.97 11.32
N ALA A 68 -2.89 3.27 11.61
CA ALA A 68 -3.05 4.32 10.60
C ALA A 68 -1.95 4.26 9.53
N LEU A 69 -0.70 3.99 9.90
CA LEU A 69 0.39 3.83 8.93
C LEU A 69 0.22 2.54 8.11
N LEU A 70 0.00 1.39 8.76
CA LEU A 70 -0.17 0.10 8.09
C LEU A 70 -1.42 0.05 7.20
N SER A 71 -2.40 0.92 7.44
CA SER A 71 -3.56 1.10 6.55
C SER A 71 -3.18 1.54 5.12
N ASN A 72 -1.93 1.97 4.92
CA ASN A 72 -1.44 2.45 3.62
C ASN A 72 -0.60 1.42 2.86
N LEU A 73 -0.39 0.22 3.40
CA LEU A 73 0.22 -0.88 2.65
C LEU A 73 -0.51 -1.06 1.31
N SER A 74 0.24 -1.30 0.24
CA SER A 74 -0.22 -1.14 -1.13
C SER A 74 -1.41 -2.02 -1.49
N SER A 75 -1.52 -3.16 -0.83
CA SER A 75 -2.53 -4.18 -1.09
C SER A 75 -3.37 -4.51 0.14
N VAL A 76 -3.31 -3.73 1.22
CA VAL A 76 -4.16 -4.01 2.40
C VAL A 76 -5.63 -3.75 2.06
N TYR A 77 -6.48 -4.72 2.39
CA TYR A 77 -7.92 -4.59 2.33
C TYR A 77 -8.53 -4.41 3.72
N ALA A 78 -8.06 -5.19 4.69
CA ALA A 78 -8.46 -5.08 6.08
C ALA A 78 -7.33 -5.55 7.01
N VAL A 79 -7.34 -5.02 8.25
CA VAL A 79 -6.43 -5.42 9.32
C VAL A 79 -7.24 -6.03 10.45
N PHE A 80 -6.81 -7.19 10.94
CA PHE A 80 -7.45 -7.89 12.05
C PHE A 80 -6.45 -8.14 13.18
N GLY A 81 -6.88 -8.01 14.42
CA GLY A 81 -6.26 -8.68 15.56
C GLY A 81 -6.72 -10.13 15.62
N LEU A 82 -5.81 -11.04 15.95
CA LEU A 82 -6.10 -12.47 16.14
C LEU A 82 -6.26 -12.78 17.63
N GLU A 83 -7.47 -13.18 18.01
CA GLU A 83 -7.86 -13.56 19.37
C GLU A 83 -8.28 -15.03 19.39
N GLY A 84 -7.29 -15.93 19.51
CA GLY A 84 -7.51 -17.36 19.25
C GLY A 84 -7.85 -17.59 17.78
N ASP A 85 -9.04 -18.13 17.53
CA ASP A 85 -9.58 -18.35 16.17
C ASP A 85 -10.44 -17.18 15.66
N LEU A 86 -10.57 -16.10 16.44
CA LEU A 86 -11.38 -14.94 16.10
C LEU A 86 -10.54 -13.86 15.39
N LEU A 87 -11.12 -13.29 14.33
CA LEU A 87 -10.61 -12.10 13.65
C LEU A 87 -11.34 -10.86 14.17
N ARG A 88 -10.68 -10.06 15.00
CA ARG A 88 -11.21 -8.77 15.48
C ARG A 88 -10.80 -7.66 14.50
N PRO A 89 -11.74 -7.00 13.79
CA PRO A 89 -11.39 -5.94 12.85
C PRO A 89 -10.77 -4.74 13.57
N LEU A 90 -9.72 -4.19 12.98
CA LEU A 90 -9.16 -2.88 13.33
C LEU A 90 -9.64 -1.86 12.29
N THR A 91 -10.06 -0.69 12.76
CA THR A 91 -10.47 0.40 11.85
C THR A 91 -9.24 0.90 11.09
N VAL A 92 -9.32 0.85 9.76
CA VAL A 92 -8.26 1.37 8.87
C VAL A 92 -8.44 2.87 8.63
N HIS A 93 -7.31 3.55 8.46
CA HIS A 93 -7.24 5.00 8.24
C HIS A 93 -6.36 5.31 7.02
N PRO A 94 -6.84 5.06 5.78
CA PRO A 94 -6.06 5.34 4.58
C PRO A 94 -5.76 6.84 4.43
N LEU A 95 -4.59 7.17 3.87
CA LEU A 95 -4.18 8.54 3.55
C LEU A 95 -4.89 9.10 2.32
N ASP A 96 -5.50 8.23 1.52
CA ASP A 96 -6.22 8.56 0.29
C ASP A 96 -7.22 9.72 0.53
N ARG A 97 -6.95 10.87 -0.09
CA ARG A 97 -7.74 12.11 -0.08
C ARG A 97 -8.79 12.16 -1.19
N LEU A 98 -8.61 11.34 -2.22
CA LEU A 98 -9.44 11.28 -3.42
C LEU A 98 -10.10 9.90 -3.50
N THR A 99 -11.16 9.79 -4.31
CA THR A 99 -11.83 8.51 -4.55
C THR A 99 -10.97 7.64 -5.46
N SER A 100 -11.07 6.32 -5.31
CA SER A 100 -10.36 5.35 -6.15
C SER A 100 -10.72 5.48 -7.65
N ASP A 101 -11.83 6.14 -7.98
CA ASP A 101 -12.25 6.51 -9.32
C ASP A 101 -11.15 7.22 -10.14
N LEU A 102 -10.30 8.02 -9.47
CA LEU A 102 -9.17 8.69 -10.12
C LEU A 102 -8.22 7.68 -10.79
N ILE A 103 -8.07 6.50 -10.20
CA ILE A 103 -7.23 5.42 -10.69
C ILE A 103 -8.03 4.46 -11.58
N THR A 104 -9.29 4.18 -11.25
CA THR A 104 -10.06 3.08 -11.86
C THR A 104 -10.89 3.48 -13.09
N ILE A 105 -11.26 4.76 -13.25
CA ILE A 105 -12.11 5.22 -14.38
C ILE A 105 -11.30 5.60 -15.62
N GLN A 106 -9.96 5.59 -15.55
CA GLN A 106 -9.13 5.97 -16.68
C GLN A 106 -9.46 5.13 -17.92
N LYS A 107 -9.87 5.81 -18.99
CA LYS A 107 -10.19 5.20 -20.30
C LYS A 107 -9.03 4.37 -20.85
N TYR A 108 -7.83 4.65 -20.37
CA TYR A 108 -6.57 4.03 -20.71
C TYR A 108 -5.74 3.80 -19.44
N ALA A 109 -5.95 2.67 -18.77
CA ALA A 109 -5.09 2.29 -17.65
C ALA A 109 -3.60 2.39 -18.05
N GLY A 110 -2.79 2.90 -17.12
CA GLY A 110 -1.34 2.84 -17.25
C GLY A 110 -0.88 1.38 -17.40
N LYS A 111 0.30 1.20 -18.00
CA LYS A 111 0.84 -0.15 -18.22
C LYS A 111 1.24 -0.85 -16.91
N THR A 112 1.48 -0.07 -15.86
CA THR A 112 1.90 -0.54 -14.54
C THR A 112 0.71 -0.73 -13.62
N ASN A 113 0.72 -1.80 -12.84
CA ASN A 113 -0.31 -2.06 -11.84
C ASN A 113 -0.28 -1.01 -10.72
N GLU A 114 -1.46 -0.51 -10.37
CA GLU A 114 -1.70 0.54 -9.37
C GLU A 114 -1.23 0.16 -7.97
N HIS A 115 -1.40 -1.10 -7.54
CA HIS A 115 -0.89 -1.56 -6.24
C HIS A 115 0.64 -1.60 -6.24
N PHE A 116 1.26 -2.03 -7.34
CA PHE A 116 2.71 -1.99 -7.44
C PHE A 116 3.26 -0.56 -7.43
N THR A 117 2.60 0.36 -8.13
CA THR A 117 2.97 1.78 -8.07
C THR A 117 2.82 2.34 -6.66
N LYS A 118 1.74 2.01 -5.94
CA LYS A 118 1.56 2.39 -4.53
C LYS A 118 2.66 1.83 -3.63
N LEU A 119 3.04 0.57 -3.82
CA LEU A 119 4.16 -0.05 -3.11
C LEU A 119 5.46 0.72 -3.34
N LEU A 120 5.82 0.98 -4.59
CA LEU A 120 7.05 1.71 -4.92
C LEU A 120 7.03 3.13 -4.35
N LEU A 121 5.89 3.82 -4.41
CA LEU A 121 5.74 5.15 -3.83
C LEU A 121 5.92 5.12 -2.30
N ASN A 122 5.30 4.16 -1.60
CA ASN A 122 5.42 3.98 -0.16
C ASN A 122 6.87 3.71 0.27
N VAL A 123 7.52 2.73 -0.37
CA VAL A 123 8.91 2.38 -0.06
C VAL A 123 9.84 3.57 -0.32
N THR A 124 9.61 4.31 -1.40
CA THR A 124 10.38 5.53 -1.70
C THR A 124 10.16 6.60 -0.64
N ALA A 125 8.91 6.86 -0.24
CA ALA A 125 8.59 7.84 0.79
C ALA A 125 9.25 7.49 2.14
N LEU A 126 9.18 6.22 2.55
CA LEU A 126 9.79 5.71 3.78
C LEU A 126 11.33 5.68 3.76
N ALA A 127 11.94 5.69 2.57
CA ALA A 127 13.38 5.84 2.42
C ALA A 127 13.85 7.31 2.52
N THR A 128 12.94 8.28 2.63
CA THR A 128 13.27 9.69 2.85
C THR A 128 13.20 10.06 4.33
N ASP A 129 13.84 11.19 4.71
CA ASP A 129 13.78 11.71 6.07
C ASP A 129 12.38 12.20 6.51
N ARG A 130 11.44 12.36 5.57
CA ARG A 130 10.08 12.86 5.83
C ARG A 130 9.10 11.71 6.12
N GLY A 131 9.23 10.60 5.41
CA GLY A 131 8.40 9.41 5.59
C GLY A 131 6.90 9.64 5.37
N LEU A 132 6.11 8.67 5.84
CA LEU A 132 4.65 8.79 5.95
C LEU A 132 4.29 9.31 7.36
N PRO A 133 3.23 10.11 7.53
CA PRO A 133 2.25 10.53 6.53
C PRO A 133 2.54 11.91 5.92
N GLU A 134 3.79 12.36 5.91
CA GLU A 134 4.11 13.71 5.49
C GLU A 134 3.82 13.96 4.01
N LYS A 135 3.39 15.19 3.68
CA LYS A 135 3.13 15.59 2.30
C LYS A 135 4.46 15.75 1.54
N LEU A 136 4.56 15.10 0.39
CA LEU A 136 5.73 15.15 -0.49
C LEU A 136 5.42 15.89 -1.81
N SER A 137 6.49 16.26 -2.51
CA SER A 137 6.46 16.65 -3.92
C SER A 137 7.12 15.53 -4.74
N VAL A 138 6.37 14.93 -5.66
CA VAL A 138 6.77 13.79 -6.48
C VAL A 138 7.01 14.26 -7.90
N PHE A 139 8.18 13.96 -8.46
CA PHE A 139 8.51 14.20 -9.86
C PHE A 139 8.75 12.87 -10.58
N ASP A 140 7.96 12.61 -11.63
CA ASP A 140 8.10 11.43 -12.49
C ASP A 140 8.56 11.88 -13.90
N PRO A 141 9.85 11.72 -14.25
CA PRO A 141 10.41 12.18 -15.53
C PRO A 141 10.10 11.27 -16.72
N MET A 142 9.31 10.21 -16.51
CA MET A 142 8.81 9.31 -17.54
C MET A 142 7.37 8.92 -17.19
N CYS A 143 6.53 9.93 -16.94
CA CYS A 143 5.25 9.70 -16.31
C CYS A 143 4.27 8.91 -17.17
N GLY A 144 4.47 8.86 -18.48
CA GLY A 144 3.56 8.25 -19.45
C GLY A 144 2.13 8.72 -19.17
N ARG A 145 1.26 7.76 -18.83
CA ARG A 145 -0.16 8.01 -18.50
C ARG A 145 -0.43 8.44 -17.06
N GLY A 146 0.61 8.67 -16.27
CA GLY A 146 0.51 9.28 -14.95
C GLY A 146 0.13 8.34 -13.81
N THR A 147 0.36 7.03 -13.89
CA THR A 147 0.02 6.09 -12.78
C THR A 147 0.65 6.53 -11.45
N THR A 148 1.93 6.92 -11.47
CA THR A 148 2.63 7.48 -10.28
C THR A 148 2.00 8.78 -9.82
N LEU A 149 1.65 9.67 -10.76
CA LEU A 149 1.07 10.98 -10.48
C LEU A 149 -0.31 10.85 -9.83
N ASN A 150 -1.16 9.97 -10.37
CA ASN A 150 -2.46 9.64 -9.77
C ASN A 150 -2.30 9.13 -8.34
N GLN A 151 -1.38 8.19 -8.13
CA GLN A 151 -1.15 7.64 -6.80
C GLN A 151 -0.60 8.69 -5.82
N ALA A 152 0.25 9.61 -6.28
CA ALA A 152 0.71 10.75 -5.48
C ALA A 152 -0.46 11.69 -5.13
N LEU A 153 -1.34 11.99 -6.09
CA LEU A 153 -2.55 12.79 -5.86
C LEU A 153 -3.51 12.13 -4.88
N MET A 154 -3.65 10.80 -4.91
CA MET A 154 -4.42 10.07 -3.89
C MET A 154 -3.92 10.42 -2.49
N TYR A 155 -2.60 10.47 -2.25
CA TYR A 155 -2.05 10.84 -0.94
C TYR A 155 -2.10 12.35 -0.64
N GLY A 156 -2.60 13.17 -1.58
CA GLY A 156 -2.60 14.63 -1.48
C GLY A 156 -1.21 15.25 -1.66
N TYR A 157 -0.28 14.54 -2.30
CA TYR A 157 1.05 15.05 -2.65
C TYR A 157 0.98 16.04 -3.82
N ASP A 158 2.03 16.84 -3.96
CA ASP A 158 2.23 17.61 -5.19
C ASP A 158 2.86 16.68 -6.23
N ALA A 159 2.31 16.62 -7.45
CA ALA A 159 2.74 15.68 -8.48
C ALA A 159 3.14 16.43 -9.77
N TYR A 160 4.34 16.16 -10.27
CA TYR A 160 4.91 16.75 -11.47
C TYR A 160 5.34 15.64 -12.43
N GLY A 161 4.86 15.68 -13.68
CA GLY A 161 5.18 14.70 -14.70
C GLY A 161 5.91 15.32 -15.88
N LEU A 162 6.85 14.59 -16.45
CA LEU A 162 7.44 14.88 -17.76
C LEU A 162 7.44 13.62 -18.60
N ASP A 163 7.04 13.75 -19.87
CA ASP A 163 7.20 12.70 -20.86
C ASP A 163 7.47 13.32 -22.24
N VAL A 164 8.16 12.57 -23.09
CA VAL A 164 8.47 12.96 -24.46
C VAL A 164 7.37 12.55 -25.45
N ASP A 165 6.54 11.56 -25.09
CA ASP A 165 5.42 11.13 -25.93
C ASP A 165 4.15 11.95 -25.62
N GLY A 166 3.88 12.95 -26.45
CA GLY A 166 2.68 13.79 -26.33
C GLY A 166 1.35 13.03 -26.50
N LYS A 167 1.35 11.80 -27.03
CA LYS A 167 0.12 11.01 -27.17
C LYS A 167 -0.43 10.52 -25.84
N ASP A 168 0.43 10.33 -24.83
CA ASP A 168 -0.01 9.93 -23.50
C ASP A 168 -0.61 11.11 -22.72
N PHE A 169 -0.30 12.36 -23.10
CA PHE A 169 -0.94 13.58 -22.56
C PHE A 169 -2.35 13.82 -23.10
N GLU A 170 -2.62 13.61 -24.39
CA GLU A 170 -3.95 13.85 -24.97
C GLU A 170 -5.04 12.85 -24.51
N ALA A 171 -4.63 11.78 -23.83
CA ALA A 171 -5.50 10.74 -23.29
C ALA A 171 -5.89 10.95 -21.81
N TYR A 172 -5.29 11.96 -21.15
CA TYR A 172 -5.49 12.32 -19.74
C TYR A 172 -6.43 13.53 -19.62
#